data_AF-A0A8T5M581-F1
#
_entry.id   AF-A0A8T5M581-F1
#
_cell.length_a   1.000
_cell.length_b   1.000
_cell.length_c   1.000
_cell.angle_alpha   90.00
_cell.angle_beta   90.00
_cell.angle_gamma   90.00
#
_symmetry.space_group_name_H-M   'P 1'
#
loop_
_entity.id
_entity.type
_entity.pdbx_description
1 polymer ?
#
loop_
_entity_poly.entity_id
_entity_poly.type
_entity_poly.pdbx_seq_one_letter_code
_entity_poly.pdbx_strand_id
1 'polypeptide(L)'
;MLKKPYLIAIIVIAAIVLIGMILGIILDGLAACTEMACPCDIDGERPCNSCHTTNPVFVTGIFNVIQECSGQEYVICKDNKFVDRRVDNTGECSYSLRPFNLN
;
A
#
# COMPACT_ATOMS: atom_id res chain seq x y z
N MET A 1 32.88 23.17 -17.73
CA MET A 1 31.76 22.98 -18.70
C MET A 1 31.44 21.49 -18.76
N LEU A 2 30.32 21.06 -18.19
CA LEU A 2 29.89 19.66 -18.30
C LEU A 2 29.62 19.37 -19.79
N LYS A 3 30.32 18.39 -20.38
CA LYS A 3 30.13 18.06 -21.80
C LYS A 3 28.69 17.57 -21.99
N LYS A 4 27.99 18.06 -23.03
CA LYS A 4 26.60 17.72 -23.40
C LYS A 4 26.15 16.27 -23.14
N PRO A 5 26.94 15.21 -23.46
CA PRO A 5 26.52 13.83 -23.19
C PRO A 5 26.34 13.51 -21.70
N TYR A 6 27.13 14.12 -20.80
CA TYR A 6 27.01 13.89 -19.36
C TYR A 6 25.75 14.51 -18.78
N LEU A 7 25.34 15.67 -19.29
CA LEU A 7 24.11 16.32 -18.86
C LEU A 7 22.88 15.46 -19.22
N ILE A 8 22.88 14.88 -20.42
CA ILE A 8 21.81 13.99 -20.89
C ILE A 8 21.75 12.73 -20.02
N ALA A 9 22.90 12.11 -19.72
CA ALA A 9 22.95 10.92 -18.88
C ALA A 9 22.38 11.17 -17.47
N ILE A 10 22.71 12.31 -16.86
CA ILE A 10 22.19 12.68 -15.53
C ILE A 10 20.67 12.86 -15.56
N ILE A 11 20.13 13.51 -16.59
CA ILE A 11 18.68 13.73 -16.74
C ILE A 11 17.95 12.39 -16.91
N VAL A 12 18.50 11.47 -17.70
CA VAL A 12 17.90 10.14 -17.91
C VAL A 12 17.89 9.34 -16.61
N ILE A 13 18.99 9.35 -15.85
CA ILE A 13 19.05 8.67 -14.54
C ILE A 13 18.04 9.28 -13.57
N ALA A 14 17.95 10.61 -13.50
CA ALA A 14 16.98 11.29 -12.65
C ALA A 14 15.52 10.96 -13.03
N ALA A 15 15.22 10.86 -14.33
CA ALA A 15 13.90 10.47 -14.81
C ALA A 15 13.56 9.01 -14.45
N ILE A 16 14.50 8.07 -14.58
CA ILE A 16 14.30 6.67 -14.19
C ILE A 16 14.02 6.57 -12.68
N VAL A 17 14.77 7.32 -11.85
CA VAL A 17 14.56 7.36 -10.40
C VAL A 17 13.18 7.93 -10.07
N LEU A 18 12.75 9.01 -10.72
CA LEU A 18 11.43 9.61 -10.53
C LEU A 18 10.30 8.66 -10.92
N ILE A 19 10.41 7.99 -12.07
CA ILE A 19 9.41 7.01 -12.53
C ILE A 19 9.37 5.81 -11.57
N GLY A 20 10.53 5.32 -11.13
CA GLY A 20 10.63 4.25 -10.15
C GLY A 20 9.98 4.61 -8.81
N MET A 21 10.15 5.85 -8.33
CA MET A 21 9.49 6.34 -7.12
C MET A 21 7.97 6.44 -7.29
N ILE A 22 7.48 6.96 -8.42
CA ILE A 22 6.04 7.08 -8.68
C ILE A 22 5.39 5.69 -8.77
N LEU A 23 6.01 4.75 -9.49
CA LEU A 23 5.53 3.37 -9.56
C LEU A 23 5.59 2.68 -8.20
N GLY A 24 6.65 2.92 -7.42
CA GLY A 24 6.77 2.44 -6.04
C GLY A 24 5.61 2.93 -5.17
N ILE A 25 5.31 4.23 -5.18
CA ILE A 25 4.19 4.82 -4.41
C ILE A 25 2.85 4.23 -4.83
N ILE A 26 2.63 4.01 -6.14
CA ILE A 26 1.40 3.39 -6.64
C ILE A 26 1.31 1.94 -6.17
N LEU A 27 2.38 1.17 -6.24
CA LEU A 27 2.39 -0.24 -5.85
C LEU A 27 2.32 -0.45 -4.34
N ASP A 28 2.95 0.42 -3.56
CA ASP A 28 2.95 0.36 -2.09
C ASP A 28 1.58 0.75 -1.52
N GLY A 29 0.91 1.72 -2.16
CA GLY A 29 -0.50 2.02 -1.90
C GLY A 29 -1.47 0.88 -2.26
N LEU A 30 -1.04 -0.10 -3.08
CA LEU A 30 -1.82 -1.30 -3.43
C LEU A 30 -1.50 -2.52 -2.55
N ALA A 31 -0.47 -2.49 -1.70
CA ALA A 31 -0.06 -3.67 -0.93
C ALA A 31 -0.87 -3.90 0.37
N ALA A 32 -1.86 -3.06 0.71
CA ALA A 32 -2.62 -3.15 1.95
C ALA A 32 -4.14 -3.36 1.72
N CYS A 33 -4.54 -4.59 1.38
CA CYS A 33 -5.89 -4.98 0.91
C CYS A 33 -6.08 -4.69 -0.59
N THR A 34 -5.44 -5.50 -1.46
CA THR A 34 -5.71 -5.53 -2.90
C THR A 34 -6.80 -6.54 -3.21
N GLU A 35 -7.79 -6.09 -3.96
CA GLU A 35 -9.04 -6.75 -4.34
C GLU A 35 -8.80 -8.10 -5.02
N MET A 36 -8.71 -9.19 -4.25
CA MET A 36 -9.22 -10.47 -4.76
C MET A 36 -10.74 -10.38 -4.69
N ALA A 37 -11.36 -10.26 -5.86
CA ALA A 37 -12.80 -10.17 -6.01
C ALA A 37 -13.51 -11.31 -5.25
N CYS A 38 -14.06 -11.00 -4.07
CA CYS A 38 -15.07 -11.85 -3.49
C CYS A 38 -16.31 -11.75 -4.37
N PRO A 39 -16.90 -12.88 -4.78
CA PRO A 39 -18.17 -12.83 -5.47
C PRO A 39 -19.20 -12.15 -4.57
N CYS A 40 -20.24 -11.56 -5.14
CA CYS A 40 -21.39 -11.00 -4.40
C CYS A 40 -22.62 -11.87 -4.67
N ASP A 41 -22.61 -13.10 -4.14
CA ASP A 41 -23.71 -14.07 -4.40
C ASP A 41 -24.89 -13.92 -3.42
N ILE A 42 -24.68 -13.16 -2.35
CA ILE A 42 -25.65 -12.96 -1.26
C ILE A 42 -25.51 -11.52 -0.82
N ASP A 43 -26.66 -10.85 -0.67
CA ASP A 43 -26.73 -9.51 -0.12
C ASP A 43 -26.29 -9.45 1.33
N GLY A 44 -25.65 -8.33 1.70
CA GLY A 44 -25.15 -8.09 3.04
C GLY A 44 -23.63 -7.96 3.09
N GLU A 45 -23.12 -7.88 4.31
CA GLU A 45 -21.71 -7.70 4.58
C GLU A 45 -21.04 -9.04 4.86
N ARG A 46 -19.89 -9.29 4.23
CA ARG A 46 -19.20 -10.57 4.35
C ARG A 46 -17.68 -10.42 4.36
N PRO A 47 -16.97 -11.18 5.23
CA PRO A 47 -15.53 -11.14 5.31
C PRO A 47 -14.94 -11.72 4.04
N CYS A 48 -13.96 -11.02 3.48
CA CYS A 48 -13.40 -11.32 2.17
C CYS A 48 -11.98 -11.84 2.30
N ASN A 49 -11.13 -11.09 3.01
CA ASN A 49 -9.76 -11.48 3.23
C ASN A 49 -9.21 -10.87 4.52
N SER A 50 -8.26 -11.57 5.13
CA SER A 50 -7.42 -10.98 6.17
C SER A 50 -6.37 -10.11 5.48
N CYS A 51 -6.23 -8.86 5.91
CA CYS A 51 -5.19 -7.97 5.43
C CYS A 51 -4.48 -7.27 6.58
N HIS A 52 -3.44 -6.52 6.27
CA HIS A 52 -2.70 -5.73 7.25
C HIS A 52 -2.86 -4.25 6.93
N THR A 53 -3.23 -3.48 7.95
CA THR A 53 -3.24 -2.02 7.87
C THR A 53 -1.95 -1.48 8.47
N THR A 54 -1.16 -0.78 7.67
CA THR A 54 0.10 -0.16 8.09
C THR A 54 -0.15 1.31 8.40
N ASN A 55 0.07 1.70 9.65
CA ASN A 55 0.03 3.09 10.09
C ASN A 55 1.43 3.55 10.53
N PRO A 56 2.01 4.61 9.92
CA PRO A 56 3.27 5.16 10.39
C PRO A 56 3.05 5.86 11.73
N VAL A 57 3.76 5.41 12.78
CA VAL A 57 3.64 5.97 14.13
C VAL A 57 4.75 6.98 14.39
N PHE A 58 5.96 6.71 13.89
CA PHE A 58 7.10 7.60 14.09
C PHE A 58 8.09 7.47 12.93
N VAL A 59 8.45 8.60 12.31
CA VAL A 59 9.41 8.66 11.19
C VAL A 59 10.66 9.38 11.67
N THR A 60 11.76 8.66 11.77
CA THR A 60 13.11 9.25 11.89
C THR A 60 13.78 9.14 10.53
N GLY A 61 14.69 10.07 10.18
CA GLY A 61 15.35 10.08 8.87
C GLY A 61 16.15 8.82 8.47
N ILE A 62 16.20 7.77 9.33
CA ILE A 62 16.87 6.50 9.07
C ILE A 62 15.92 5.31 9.31
N PHE A 63 15.10 5.36 10.35
CA PHE A 63 14.17 4.29 10.73
C PHE A 63 12.73 4.80 10.84
N ASN A 64 11.81 4.04 10.27
CA ASN A 64 10.37 4.19 10.44
C ASN A 64 9.87 3.14 11.44
N VAL A 65 9.13 3.61 12.44
CA VAL A 65 8.29 2.75 13.27
C VAL A 65 6.93 2.69 12.60
N ILE A 66 6.63 1.53 12.03
CA ILE A 66 5.35 1.26 11.40
C ILE A 66 4.56 0.36 12.36
N GLN A 67 3.32 0.74 12.63
CA GLN A 67 2.38 -0.13 13.30
C GLN A 67 1.65 -0.93 12.23
N GLU A 68 1.85 -2.24 12.25
CA GLU A 68 1.17 -3.20 11.40
C GLU A 68 0.04 -3.83 12.21
N CYS A 69 -1.20 -3.45 11.89
CA CYS A 69 -2.38 -4.03 12.51
C CYS A 69 -2.97 -5.11 11.60
N SER A 70 -3.36 -6.24 12.18
CA SER A 70 -4.23 -7.19 11.50
C SER A 70 -5.61 -6.54 11.29
N GLY A 71 -6.13 -6.72 10.09
CA GLY A 71 -7.44 -6.27 9.68
C GLY A 71 -8.15 -7.36 8.89
N GLN A 72 -9.47 -7.27 8.86
CA GLN A 72 -10.32 -8.07 8.02
C GLN A 72 -11.05 -7.12 7.08
N GLU A 73 -10.92 -7.37 5.78
CA GLU A 73 -11.71 -6.68 4.77
C GLU A 73 -13.08 -7.33 4.67
N TYR A 74 -14.12 -6.50 4.64
CA TYR A 74 -15.50 -6.88 4.44
C TYR A 74 -16.03 -6.19 3.18
N VAL A 75 -16.65 -6.97 2.30
CA VAL A 75 -17.40 -6.44 1.15
C VAL A 75 -18.86 -6.29 1.50
N ILE A 76 -19.46 -5.19 1.05
CA ILE A 76 -20.90 -4.92 1.15
C ILE A 76 -21.52 -5.15 -0.22
N CYS A 77 -22.36 -6.17 -0.30
CA CYS A 77 -23.06 -6.56 -1.51
C CYS A 77 -24.54 -6.18 -1.44
N LYS A 78 -25.10 -5.74 -2.58
CA LYS A 78 -26.54 -5.51 -2.76
C LYS A 78 -26.96 -5.83 -4.19
N ASP A 79 -28.07 -6.54 -4.36
CA ASP A 79 -28.59 -6.99 -5.65
C ASP A 79 -27.52 -7.74 -6.48
N ASN A 80 -26.74 -8.60 -5.80
CA ASN A 80 -25.58 -9.32 -6.36
C ASN A 80 -24.47 -8.43 -6.96
N LYS A 81 -24.35 -7.17 -6.51
CA LYS A 81 -23.30 -6.25 -6.94
C LYS A 81 -22.51 -5.73 -5.75
N PHE A 82 -21.21 -5.48 -5.99
CA PHE A 82 -20.37 -4.74 -5.08
C PHE A 82 -20.89 -3.31 -4.94
N VAL A 83 -21.13 -2.88 -3.70
CA VAL A 83 -21.56 -1.51 -3.39
C VAL A 83 -20.44 -0.75 -2.72
N ASP A 84 -19.81 -1.36 -1.71
CA ASP A 84 -18.81 -0.70 -0.89
C ASP A 84 -17.92 -1.74 -0.19
N ARG A 85 -16.84 -1.26 0.44
CA ARG A 85 -15.92 -2.05 1.26
C ARG A 85 -15.67 -1.37 2.59
N ARG A 86 -15.54 -2.16 3.65
CA ARG A 86 -15.04 -1.70 4.95
C ARG A 86 -13.89 -2.57 5.41
N VAL A 87 -12.99 -2.00 6.20
CA VAL A 87 -11.88 -2.72 6.81
C VAL A 87 -12.00 -2.55 8.31
N ASP A 88 -12.14 -3.65 9.04
CA ASP A 88 -12.15 -3.64 10.49
C ASP A 88 -10.82 -4.16 11.02
N ASN A 89 -10.22 -3.43 11.96
CA ASN A 89 -9.02 -3.90 12.64
C ASN A 89 -9.41 -5.00 13.64
N THR A 90 -8.79 -6.18 13.51
CA THR A 90 -9.01 -7.34 14.39
C THR A 90 -8.30 -7.19 15.75
N GLY A 91 -7.57 -6.09 15.95
CA GLY A 91 -7.06 -5.65 17.25
C GLY A 91 -5.62 -6.10 17.56
N GLU A 92 -5.04 -7.01 16.78
CA GLU A 92 -3.64 -7.37 16.95
C GLU A 92 -2.77 -6.41 16.13
N CYS A 93 -2.09 -5.50 16.82
CA CYS A 93 -1.13 -4.59 16.21
C CYS A 93 0.28 -4.92 16.70
N SER A 94 1.21 -5.05 15.75
CA SER A 94 2.63 -5.19 16.02
C SER A 94 3.38 -3.95 15.55
N TYR A 95 4.49 -3.63 16.20
CA TYR A 95 5.36 -2.53 15.78
C TYR A 95 6.57 -3.12 15.10
N SER A 96 6.83 -2.66 13.88
CA SER A 96 7.98 -3.05 13.09
C SER A 96 8.89 -1.84 12.86
N LEU A 97 10.18 -2.04 13.09
CA LEU A 97 11.22 -1.08 12.73
C LEU A 97 11.66 -1.39 11.31
N ARG A 98 11.21 -0.58 10.34
CA ARG A 98 11.66 -0.69 8.96
C ARG A 98 12.65 0.44 8.66
N PRO A 99 13.82 0.16 8.08
CA PRO A 99 14.68 1.23 7.60
C PRO A 99 13.92 2.02 6.52
N PHE A 100 14.18 3.33 6.39
CA PHE A 100 13.48 4.22 5.45
C PHE A 100 13.57 3.77 3.97
N ASN A 101 14.39 2.77 3.67
CA ASN A 101 14.83 2.41 2.32
C ASN A 101 14.52 0.97 1.90
N LEU A 102 13.64 0.24 2.59
CA LEU A 102 13.26 -1.12 2.19
C LEU A 102 11.75 -1.32 2.28
N ASN A 103 11.12 -1.34 1.10
CA ASN A 103 9.95 -2.15 0.81
C ASN A 103 10.33 -3.63 0.81
#